data_AF-A0A7S2MY20-F1
#
_entry.id   AF-A0A7S2MY20-F1
#
_cell.length_a   1.000
_cell.length_b   1.000
_cell.length_c   1.000
_cell.angle_alpha   90.00
_cell.angle_beta   90.00
_cell.angle_gamma   90.00
#
_symmetry.space_group_name_H-M   'P 1'
#
loop_
_entity.id
_entity.type
_entity.pdbx_description
1 polymer ?
#
loop_
_entity_poly.entity_id
_entity_poly.type
_entity_poly.pdbx_seq_one_letter_code
_entity_poly.pdbx_strand_id
1 'polypeptide(L)'
;GQRERRPRRRGSFMLRTGKQLWEASAKQRALGLRREELDFHIARYSMLITQASVLAGFAFESIVHLDVPEGTDPLISGTFFAALALAVMFSVYTVVCGSCLVVFGYQLGLLGADGSSLEGHGP
;
A
#
# COMPACT_ATOMS: atom_id res chain seq x y z
N GLY A 1 55.93 43.24 9.03
CA GLY A 1 54.88 42.58 9.81
C GLY A 1 53.84 41.99 8.87
N GLN A 2 54.00 40.72 8.50
CA GLN A 2 53.05 40.01 7.63
C GLN A 2 51.92 39.42 8.48
N ARG A 3 50.71 39.98 8.35
CA ARG A 3 49.50 39.41 8.96
C ARG A 3 49.03 38.22 8.14
N GLU A 4 49.35 37.04 8.64
CA GLU A 4 48.91 35.73 8.18
C GLU A 4 47.38 35.64 8.18
N ARG A 5 46.77 35.70 6.99
CA ARG A 5 45.31 35.55 6.82
C ARG A 5 44.95 34.07 6.98
N ARG A 6 44.58 33.65 8.19
CA ARG A 6 44.07 32.29 8.47
C ARG A 6 42.74 32.04 7.72
N PRO A 7 42.63 30.99 6.89
CA PRO A 7 41.38 30.64 6.23
C PRO A 7 40.47 29.85 7.18
N ARG A 8 39.91 30.53 8.19
CA ARG A 8 39.10 29.89 9.25
C ARG A 8 37.68 29.47 8.83
N ARG A 9 37.24 29.78 7.60
CA ARG A 9 35.84 29.55 7.16
C ARG A 9 35.59 28.23 6.40
N ARG A 10 36.62 27.53 5.92
CA ARG A 10 36.43 26.29 5.11
C ARG A 10 35.89 25.12 5.94
N GLY A 11 36.35 24.93 7.18
CA GLY A 11 35.92 23.82 8.03
C GLY A 11 34.43 23.86 8.39
N SER A 12 33.86 25.05 8.65
CA SER A 12 32.43 25.17 8.97
C SER A 12 31.54 24.85 7.77
N PHE A 13 31.94 25.25 6.55
CA PHE A 13 31.23 24.91 5.33
C PHE A 13 31.28 23.40 5.06
N MET A 14 32.46 22.79 5.16
CA MET A 14 32.64 21.34 4.98
C MET A 14 31.82 20.51 5.98
N LEU A 15 31.71 20.95 7.24
CA LEU A 15 30.87 20.29 8.25
C LEU A 15 29.38 20.47 7.96
N ARG A 16 28.96 21.64 7.46
CA ARG A 16 27.57 21.88 7.05
C ARG A 16 27.19 21.01 5.85
N THR A 17 28.04 20.93 4.84
CA THR A 17 27.84 20.08 3.66
C THR A 17 27.86 18.61 4.04
N GLY A 18 28.78 18.20 4.92
CA GLY A 18 28.82 16.84 5.47
C GLY A 18 27.53 16.50 6.22
N LYS A 19 27.07 17.39 7.10
CA LYS A 19 25.79 17.22 7.81
C LYS A 19 24.60 17.11 6.84
N GLN A 20 24.54 17.96 5.83
CA GLN A 20 23.48 17.89 4.81
C GLN A 20 23.53 16.60 4.00
N LEU A 21 24.72 16.10 3.66
CA LEU A 21 24.89 14.84 2.96
C LEU A 21 24.43 13.65 3.83
N TRP A 22 24.77 13.66 5.12
CA TRP A 22 24.30 12.66 6.08
C TRP A 22 22.78 12.70 6.27
N GLU A 23 22.20 13.89 6.41
CA GLU A 23 20.75 14.07 6.50
C GLU A 23 20.04 13.60 5.23
N ALA A 24 20.58 13.92 4.05
CA ALA A 24 20.06 13.46 2.77
C ALA A 24 20.14 11.94 2.63
N SER A 25 21.27 11.33 2.99
CA SER A 25 21.45 9.88 2.96
C SER A 25 20.53 9.16 3.95
N ALA A 26 20.36 9.70 5.16
CA ALA A 26 19.44 9.16 6.15
C ALA A 26 17.98 9.23 5.69
N LYS A 27 17.56 10.36 5.10
CA LYS A 27 16.23 10.52 4.49
C LYS A 27 16.01 9.54 3.34
N GLN A 28 17.00 9.37 2.46
CA GLN A 28 16.91 8.43 1.35
C GLN A 28 16.75 6.98 1.82
N ARG A 29 17.47 6.58 2.87
CA ARG A 29 17.31 5.24 3.48
C ARG A 29 15.94 5.06 4.11
N ALA A 30 15.42 6.08 4.79
CA ALA A 30 14.08 6.04 5.36
C ALA A 30 12.98 5.92 4.28
N LEU A 31 13.15 6.61 3.14
CA LEU A 31 12.26 6.47 1.98
C LEU A 31 12.34 5.07 1.36
N GLY A 32 13.55 4.52 1.24
CA GLY A 32 13.75 3.15 0.75
C GLY A 32 13.00 2.13 1.61
N LEU A 33 13.09 2.24 2.93
CA LEU A 33 12.41 1.34 3.86
C LEU A 33 10.88 1.45 3.77
N ARG A 34 10.35 2.67 3.65
CA ARG A 34 8.91 2.90 3.47
C ARG A 34 8.40 2.33 2.14
N ARG A 35 9.21 2.40 1.09
CA ARG A 35 8.85 1.82 -0.21
C ARG A 35 8.78 0.30 -0.15
N GLU A 36 9.75 -0.32 0.53
CA GLU A 36 9.76 -1.77 0.75
C GLU A 36 8.54 -2.22 1.58
N GLU A 37 8.19 -1.48 2.64
CA GLU A 37 6.99 -1.74 3.44
C GLU A 37 5.71 -1.60 2.60
N LEU A 38 5.62 -0.58 1.75
CA LEU A 38 4.48 -0.38 0.88
C LEU A 38 4.36 -1.50 -0.16
N ASP A 39 5.46 -1.89 -0.81
CA ASP A 39 5.46 -2.96 -1.81
C ASP A 39 5.01 -4.29 -1.16
N PHE A 40 5.43 -4.54 0.08
CA PHE A 40 4.96 -5.68 0.87
C PHE A 40 3.46 -5.64 1.14
N HIS A 41 2.91 -4.48 1.51
CA HIS A 41 1.47 -4.31 1.70
C HIS A 41 0.69 -4.48 0.40
N ILE A 42 1.17 -3.91 -0.71
CA ILE A 42 0.54 -4.03 -2.03
C ILE A 42 0.51 -5.50 -2.47
N ALA A 43 1.62 -6.22 -2.34
CA ALA A 43 1.68 -7.63 -2.67
C ALA A 43 0.65 -8.45 -1.89
N ARG A 44 0.51 -8.17 -0.59
CA ARG A 44 -0.49 -8.82 0.28
C ARG A 44 -1.92 -8.50 -0.14
N TYR A 45 -2.24 -7.23 -0.39
CA TYR A 45 -3.59 -6.84 -0.82
C TYR A 45 -3.92 -7.41 -2.19
N SER A 46 -2.96 -7.47 -3.12
CA SER A 46 -3.14 -8.11 -4.42
C SER A 46 -3.50 -9.58 -4.27
N MET A 47 -2.79 -10.32 -3.42
CA MET A 47 -3.10 -11.73 -3.13
C MET A 47 -4.49 -11.90 -2.51
N LEU A 48 -4.87 -11.04 -1.57
CA LEU A 48 -6.21 -11.05 -0.95
C LEU A 48 -7.31 -10.75 -1.97
N ILE A 49 -7.11 -9.79 -2.87
CA ILE A 49 -8.05 -9.44 -3.94
C ILE A 49 -8.28 -10.65 -4.85
N THR A 50 -7.21 -11.36 -5.25
CA THR A 50 -7.31 -12.56 -6.10
C THR A 50 -8.06 -13.69 -5.39
N GLN A 51 -7.79 -13.92 -4.11
CA GLN A 51 -8.49 -14.96 -3.36
C GLN A 51 -9.97 -14.62 -3.15
N ALA A 52 -10.27 -13.37 -2.82
CA ALA A 52 -11.64 -12.89 -2.64
C ALA A 52 -12.43 -12.94 -3.96
N SER A 53 -11.83 -12.62 -5.10
CA SER A 53 -12.51 -12.71 -6.41
C SER A 53 -12.84 -14.14 -6.79
N VAL A 54 -11.92 -15.09 -6.55
CA VAL A 54 -12.16 -16.53 -6.77
C VAL A 54 -13.28 -17.03 -5.86
N LEU A 55 -13.24 -16.67 -4.56
CA LEU A 55 -14.28 -17.06 -3.60
C LEU A 55 -15.64 -16.49 -4.00
N ALA A 56 -15.71 -15.23 -4.43
CA ALA A 56 -16.92 -14.61 -4.93
C ALA A 56 -17.49 -15.34 -6.15
N GLY A 57 -16.61 -15.74 -7.09
CA GLY A 57 -16.99 -16.52 -8.26
C GLY A 57 -17.60 -17.87 -7.90
N PHE A 58 -16.97 -18.63 -7.01
CA PHE A 58 -17.52 -19.91 -6.55
C PHE A 58 -18.81 -19.76 -5.76
N ALA A 59 -18.91 -18.74 -4.90
CA ALA A 59 -20.13 -18.49 -4.14
C ALA A 59 -21.29 -18.09 -5.07
N PHE A 60 -21.03 -17.25 -6.08
CA PHE A 60 -22.02 -16.88 -7.08
C PHE A 60 -22.46 -18.08 -7.94
N GLU A 61 -21.51 -18.90 -8.40
CA GLU A 61 -21.80 -20.12 -9.17
C GLU A 61 -22.68 -21.08 -8.36
N SER A 62 -22.38 -21.22 -7.06
CA SER A 62 -23.17 -22.04 -6.14
C SER A 62 -24.59 -21.49 -5.94
N ILE A 63 -24.80 -20.16 -6.01
CA ILE A 63 -26.15 -19.58 -5.95
C ILE A 63 -26.94 -19.91 -7.22
N VAL A 64 -26.29 -19.89 -8.39
CA VAL A 64 -26.97 -20.05 -9.69
C VAL A 64 -27.27 -21.51 -10.01
N HIS A 65 -26.35 -22.43 -9.71
CA HIS A 65 -26.43 -23.82 -10.16
C HIS A 65 -26.86 -24.82 -9.09
N LEU A 66 -27.01 -24.41 -7.82
CA LEU A 66 -27.41 -25.33 -6.77
C LEU A 66 -28.91 -25.55 -6.79
N ASP A 67 -29.31 -26.68 -7.37
CA ASP A 67 -30.69 -27.15 -7.34
C ASP A 67 -30.99 -27.77 -5.96
N VAL A 68 -31.98 -27.23 -5.25
CA VAL A 68 -32.32 -27.69 -3.90
C VAL A 68 -33.16 -28.96 -4.03
N PRO A 69 -32.71 -30.11 -3.50
CA PRO A 69 -33.47 -31.35 -3.61
C PRO A 69 -34.84 -31.22 -2.92
N GLU A 70 -35.85 -31.79 -3.58
CA GLU A 70 -37.23 -31.77 -3.10
C GLU A 70 -37.33 -32.41 -1.71
N GLY A 71 -37.87 -31.67 -0.73
CA GLY A 71 -37.99 -32.11 0.67
C GLY A 71 -37.00 -31.48 1.65
N THR A 72 -36.13 -30.57 1.20
CA THR A 72 -35.23 -29.81 2.09
C THR A 72 -36.01 -28.80 2.93
N ASP A 73 -35.69 -28.70 4.23
CA ASP A 73 -36.30 -27.69 5.12
C ASP A 73 -36.05 -26.28 4.57
N PRO A 74 -37.09 -25.45 4.39
CA PRO A 74 -36.96 -24.09 3.87
C PRO A 74 -36.03 -23.21 4.72
N LEU A 75 -35.86 -23.50 6.02
CA LEU A 75 -34.91 -22.79 6.87
C LEU A 75 -33.45 -23.06 6.48
N ILE A 76 -33.12 -24.31 6.13
CA ILE A 76 -31.76 -24.70 5.73
C ILE A 76 -31.44 -24.09 4.37
N SER A 77 -32.37 -24.17 3.42
CA SER A 77 -32.23 -23.55 2.10
C SER A 77 -32.07 -22.03 2.23
N GLY A 78 -32.95 -21.37 2.98
CA GLY A 78 -32.90 -19.92 3.18
C GLY A 78 -31.61 -19.43 3.84
N THR A 79 -31.15 -20.12 4.88
CA THR A 79 -29.89 -19.77 5.57
C THR A 79 -28.66 -20.01 4.68
N PHE A 80 -28.68 -21.04 3.85
CA PHE A 80 -27.61 -21.32 2.89
C PHE A 80 -27.51 -20.23 1.82
N PHE A 81 -28.62 -19.85 1.19
CA PHE A 81 -28.65 -18.74 0.22
C PHE A 81 -28.27 -17.40 0.84
N ALA A 82 -28.73 -17.12 2.07
CA ALA A 82 -28.35 -15.90 2.78
C ALA A 82 -26.84 -15.87 3.10
N ALA A 83 -26.26 -16.99 3.54
CA ALA A 83 -24.83 -17.10 3.80
C ALA A 83 -24.01 -16.91 2.53
N LEU A 84 -24.43 -17.50 1.40
CA LEU A 84 -23.77 -17.32 0.10
C LEU A 84 -23.86 -15.87 -0.39
N ALA A 85 -25.04 -15.24 -0.27
CA ALA A 85 -25.22 -13.83 -0.64
C ALA A 85 -24.31 -12.91 0.20
N LEU A 86 -24.23 -13.14 1.52
CA LEU A 86 -23.32 -12.41 2.40
C LEU A 86 -21.85 -12.66 2.03
N ALA A 87 -21.48 -13.90 1.72
CA ALA A 87 -20.12 -14.26 1.31
C ALA A 87 -19.71 -13.52 0.02
N VAL A 88 -20.60 -13.44 -0.98
CA VAL A 88 -20.36 -12.67 -2.20
C VAL A 88 -20.22 -11.18 -1.88
N MET A 89 -21.13 -10.61 -1.09
CA MET A 89 -21.09 -9.19 -0.73
C MET A 89 -19.80 -8.80 0.00
N PHE A 90 -19.38 -9.59 1.00
CA PHE A 90 -18.13 -9.35 1.73
C PHE A 90 -16.90 -9.53 0.84
N SER A 91 -16.92 -10.50 -0.06
CA SER A 91 -15.81 -10.73 -1.00
C SER A 91 -15.67 -9.57 -1.98
N VAL A 92 -16.78 -9.09 -2.56
CA VAL A 92 -16.78 -7.92 -3.45
C VAL A 92 -16.35 -6.66 -2.70
N TYR A 93 -16.82 -6.44 -1.47
CA TYR A 93 -16.39 -5.33 -0.63
C TYR A 93 -14.87 -5.36 -0.39
N THR A 94 -14.32 -6.53 -0.09
CA THR A 94 -12.87 -6.71 0.12
C THR A 94 -12.08 -6.39 -1.15
N VAL A 95 -12.58 -6.80 -2.33
CA VAL A 95 -11.97 -6.47 -3.62
C VAL A 95 -11.96 -4.96 -3.87
N VAL A 96 -13.08 -4.27 -3.61
CA VAL A 96 -13.19 -2.82 -3.80
C VAL A 96 -12.26 -2.08 -2.85
N CYS A 97 -12.32 -2.37 -1.55
CA CYS A 97 -11.45 -1.74 -0.55
C CYS A 97 -9.97 -2.04 -0.79
N GLY A 98 -9.63 -3.28 -1.12
CA GLY A 98 -8.27 -3.68 -1.47
C GLY A 98 -7.76 -2.92 -2.70
N SER A 99 -8.59 -2.78 -3.74
CA SER A 99 -8.23 -2.02 -4.95
C SER A 99 -7.99 -0.54 -4.64
N CYS A 100 -8.87 0.08 -3.84
CA CYS A 100 -8.67 1.45 -3.38
C CYS A 100 -7.37 1.60 -2.57
N LEU A 101 -7.07 0.66 -1.66
CA LEU A 101 -5.85 0.69 -0.85
C LEU A 101 -4.58 0.56 -1.69
N VAL A 102 -4.59 -0.27 -2.74
CA VAL A 102 -3.44 -0.38 -3.66
C VAL A 102 -3.24 0.92 -4.44
N VAL A 103 -4.32 1.53 -4.96
CA VAL A 103 -4.25 2.78 -5.74
C VAL A 103 -3.82 3.95 -4.85
N PHE A 104 -4.47 4.15 -3.71
CA PHE A 104 -4.13 5.24 -2.78
C PHE A 104 -2.79 5.01 -2.08
N GLY A 105 -2.46 3.75 -1.76
CA GLY A 105 -1.19 3.38 -1.17
C GLY A 105 -0.01 3.75 -2.08
N TYR A 106 -0.12 3.45 -3.37
CA TYR A 106 0.90 3.83 -4.35
C TYR A 106 1.08 5.35 -4.45
N GLN A 107 -0.02 6.12 -4.43
CA GLN A 107 0.04 7.58 -4.46
C GLN A 107 0.67 8.14 -3.19
N LEU A 108 0.22 7.70 -2.01
CA LEU A 108 0.73 8.19 -0.71
C LEU A 108 2.20 7.78 -0.47
N GLY A 109 2.62 6.63 -0.97
CA GLY A 109 4.01 6.18 -0.90
C GLY A 109 4.98 6.96 -1.77
N LEU A 110 4.55 7.33 -2.98
CA LEU A 110 5.36 8.13 -3.91
C LEU A 110 5.43 9.60 -3.53
N LEU A 111 4.36 10.16 -2.94
CA LEU A 111 4.29 11.56 -2.55
C LEU A 111 5.17 11.88 -1.33
N GLY A 112 5.54 10.89 -0.50
CA GLY A 112 6.29 11.12 0.72
C GLY A 112 5.49 11.94 1.76
N ALA A 113 5.91 11.90 3.02
CA ALA A 113 5.30 12.74 4.06
C ALA A 113 5.50 14.25 3.82
N ASP A 114 6.48 14.60 2.98
CA ASP A 114 6.68 15.93 2.44
C ASP A 114 6.32 15.85 0.96
N GLY A 115 5.17 16.40 0.53
CA GLY A 115 4.73 16.47 -0.87
C GLY A 115 5.65 17.27 -1.81
N SER A 116 6.92 17.46 -1.43
CA SER A 116 7.99 17.82 -2.35
C SER A 116 8.33 16.60 -3.20
N SER A 117 7.68 16.54 -4.36
CA SER A 117 8.32 16.01 -5.56
C SER A 117 9.80 16.41 -5.52
N LEU A 118 10.72 15.46 -5.67
CA LEU A 118 12.17 15.71 -5.80
C LEU A 118 12.53 16.44 -7.12
N GLU A 119 11.56 17.13 -7.71
CA GLU A 119 11.70 18.01 -8.86
C GLU A 119 11.86 19.44 -8.32
N GLY A 120 12.96 19.67 -7.61
CA GLY A 120 13.24 20.92 -6.94
C GLY A 120 14.74 21.10 -6.76
N HIS A 121 15.37 21.63 -7.81
CA HIS A 121 16.72 22.20 -7.80
C HIS A 121 17.88 21.18 -7.70
N GLY A 122 18.19 20.55 -8.85
CA GLY A 122 19.59 20.37 -9.21
C GLY A 122 20.24 21.74 -9.47
N PRO A 123 21.52 21.93 -9.11
CA PRO A 123 22.24 23.20 -9.27
C PRO A 123 22.33 23.67 -10.72
#